data_AF-A0A1J8PXV4-F1
#
_entry.id   AF-A0A1J8PXV4-F1
#
_cell.length_a   1.000
_cell.length_b   1.000
_cell.length_c   1.000
_cell.angle_alpha   90.00
_cell.angle_beta   90.00
_cell.angle_gamma   90.00
#
_symmetry.space_group_name_H-M   'P 1'
#
loop_
_entity.id
_entity.type
_entity.pdbx_description
1 polymer ?
#
loop_
_entity_poly.entity_id
_entity_poly.type
_entity_poly.pdbx_seq_one_letter_code
_entity_poly.pdbx_strand_id
1 'polypeptide(L)'
;NTHYFQTLREKWLAHYKKVRTRPTQYKANQAQEFSECEEVEDIPIRTRSAGVHMAAQSKPIYSSMEKSYTLVTEKSYSPVETPEAKALRSLAEAGYPNIRVSDLARLLPPDSFEEELVVMADVRAYYHVAYKQRVIDHIPLTIEHGLHHALAKQLSQSLITSLLTDVASGPNFSERMNELVSEDPSITQKRTMLSTRKKRLSDIRRRLTTFSNSA
;
A
#
# COMPACT_ATOMS: atom_id res chain seq x y z
N ASN A 1 3.65 -6.40 16.05
CA ASN A 1 3.65 -4.93 15.86
C ASN A 1 4.87 -4.25 16.46
N THR A 2 5.27 -4.64 17.67
CA THR A 2 6.42 -4.10 18.39
C THR A 2 7.73 -4.17 17.60
N HIS A 3 8.01 -5.28 16.90
CA HIS A 3 9.21 -5.42 16.08
C HIS A 3 9.28 -4.40 14.93
N TYR A 4 8.16 -4.18 14.22
CA TYR A 4 8.11 -3.22 13.11
C TYR A 4 8.26 -1.77 13.60
N PHE A 5 7.65 -1.45 14.75
CA PHE A 5 7.85 -0.16 15.42
C PHE A 5 9.32 0.06 15.81
N GLN A 6 9.97 -0.94 16.40
CA GLN A 6 11.39 -0.89 16.79
C GLN A 6 12.30 -0.68 15.58
N THR A 7 12.09 -1.42 14.49
CA THR A 7 12.88 -1.25 13.25
C THR A 7 12.73 0.16 12.67
N LEU A 8 11.51 0.71 12.68
CA LEU A 8 11.27 2.08 12.20
C LEU A 8 11.92 3.12 13.11
N ARG A 9 11.80 2.95 14.43
CA ARG A 9 12.44 3.80 15.42
C ARG A 9 13.94 3.84 15.21
N GLU A 10 14.58 2.68 15.09
CA GLU A 10 16.03 2.58 14.85
C GLU A 10 16.44 3.23 13.52
N LYS A 11 15.66 3.03 12.45
CA LYS A 11 15.88 3.67 11.16
C LYS A 11 15.82 5.20 11.27
N TRP A 12 14.80 5.75 11.92
CA TRP A 12 14.64 7.20 12.07
C TRP A 12 15.66 7.80 13.03
N LEU A 13 16.03 7.09 14.09
CA LEU A 13 17.08 7.51 15.01
C LEU A 13 18.44 7.60 14.30
N ALA A 14 18.79 6.57 13.51
CA ALA A 14 20.01 6.58 12.69
C ALA A 14 19.99 7.72 11.67
N HIS A 15 18.83 7.95 11.04
CA HIS A 15 18.64 9.07 10.12
C HIS A 15 18.89 10.42 10.82
N TYR A 16 18.27 10.67 11.98
CA TYR A 16 18.43 11.95 12.68
C TYR A 16 19.87 12.17 13.20
N LYS A 17 20.53 11.12 13.70
CA LYS A 17 21.96 11.18 14.05
C LYS A 17 22.83 11.53 12.84
N LYS A 18 22.53 10.97 11.65
CA LYS A 18 23.23 11.30 10.39
C LYS A 18 22.99 12.73 9.93
N VAL A 19 21.76 13.21 9.99
CA VAL A 19 21.40 14.59 9.62
C VAL A 19 22.10 15.61 10.51
N ARG A 20 22.15 15.34 11.81
CA ARG A 20 22.75 16.24 12.80
C ARG A 20 24.28 16.30 12.71
N THR A 21 24.93 15.18 12.41
CA THR A 21 26.39 15.14 12.17
C THR A 21 26.80 15.82 10.86
N ARG A 22 25.88 15.95 9.89
CA ARG A 22 26.15 16.57 8.57
C ARG A 22 25.05 17.57 8.16
N PRO A 23 24.89 18.69 8.88
CA PRO A 23 23.78 19.61 8.68
C PRO A 23 23.84 20.34 7.32
N THR A 24 25.03 20.55 6.77
CA THR A 24 25.23 21.21 5.46
C THR A 24 24.81 20.35 4.28
N GLN A 25 24.98 19.02 4.36
CA GLN A 25 24.52 18.08 3.32
C GLN A 25 23.00 17.93 3.32
N TYR A 26 22.35 18.03 4.49
CA TYR A 26 20.90 17.85 4.58
C TYR A 26 20.12 19.06 4.07
N LYS A 27 20.58 20.29 4.34
CA LYS A 27 19.96 21.52 3.80
C LYS A 27 20.00 21.58 2.26
N ALA A 28 21.02 20.98 1.63
CA ALA A 28 21.10 20.89 0.17
C ALA A 28 20.07 19.92 -0.41
N ASN A 29 19.82 18.79 0.27
CA ASN A 29 18.89 17.75 -0.21
C ASN A 29 17.41 18.06 0.09
N GLN A 30 17.11 18.80 1.16
CA GLN A 30 15.73 19.21 1.48
C GLN A 30 15.07 20.08 0.40
N ALA A 31 15.88 20.83 -0.35
CA ALA A 31 15.39 21.62 -1.49
C ALA A 31 14.97 20.76 -2.69
N GLN A 32 15.40 19.49 -2.77
CA GLN A 32 14.94 18.52 -3.78
C GLN A 32 13.79 17.64 -3.25
N GLU A 33 13.82 17.19 -1.99
CA GLU A 33 12.81 16.26 -1.45
C GLU A 33 11.40 16.86 -1.30
N PHE A 34 11.25 18.19 -1.18
CA PHE A 34 9.92 18.84 -1.17
C PHE A 34 9.26 18.93 -2.55
N SER A 35 9.96 18.58 -3.63
CA SER A 35 9.38 18.46 -4.98
C SER A 35 8.90 17.05 -5.30
N GLU A 36 9.20 16.06 -4.45
CA GLU A 36 8.87 14.65 -4.65
C GLU A 36 7.85 14.22 -3.59
N CYS A 37 6.73 14.95 -3.55
CA CYS A 37 5.48 14.31 -3.17
C CYS A 37 5.14 13.33 -4.31
N GLU A 38 4.94 12.05 -3.97
CA GLU A 38 4.61 10.93 -4.87
C GLU A 38 5.80 10.16 -5.46
N GLU A 39 6.17 9.07 -4.80
CA GLU A 39 5.95 7.74 -5.39
C GLU A 39 5.57 6.77 -4.27
N VAL A 40 4.29 6.41 -4.24
CA VAL A 40 3.81 5.26 -3.47
C VAL A 40 4.38 4.05 -4.19
N GLU A 41 5.50 3.49 -3.70
CA GLU A 41 5.95 2.20 -4.22
C GLU A 41 4.84 1.16 -4.01
N ASP A 42 4.31 0.67 -5.13
CA ASP A 42 3.33 -0.40 -5.23
C ASP A 42 3.82 -1.64 -4.47
N ILE A 43 3.07 -2.01 -3.43
CA ILE A 43 3.33 -3.26 -2.71
C ILE A 43 2.66 -4.39 -3.49
N PRO A 44 3.40 -5.45 -3.88
CA PRO A 44 2.82 -6.58 -4.59
C PRO A 44 1.89 -7.36 -3.65
N ILE A 45 0.63 -7.46 -4.06
CA ILE A 45 -0.38 -8.33 -3.43
C ILE A 45 0.09 -9.77 -3.58
N ARG A 46 0.66 -10.34 -2.51
CA ARG A 46 1.08 -11.75 -2.47
C ARG A 46 -0.12 -12.64 -2.17
N THR A 47 -0.78 -13.11 -3.22
CA THR A 47 -1.67 -14.28 -3.14
C THR A 47 -0.86 -15.53 -2.79
N ARG A 48 -1.44 -16.34 -1.91
CA ARG A 48 -0.82 -17.49 -1.25
C ARG A 48 -1.09 -18.75 -2.09
N SER A 49 -0.06 -19.40 -2.64
CA SER A 49 -0.16 -20.81 -3.03
C SER A 49 1.19 -21.55 -3.05
N ALA A 50 1.13 -22.74 -2.44
CA ALA A 50 1.96 -23.95 -2.49
C ALA A 50 3.38 -23.98 -3.11
N GLY A 51 4.34 -24.39 -2.27
CA GLY A 51 5.05 -25.69 -2.41
C GLY A 51 6.28 -25.81 -3.34
N VAL A 52 7.31 -26.47 -2.79
CA VAL A 52 8.32 -27.36 -3.43
C VAL A 52 9.77 -26.80 -3.62
N HIS A 53 10.66 -27.35 -2.77
CA HIS A 53 12.06 -27.80 -2.95
C HIS A 53 13.24 -26.85 -3.27
N MET A 54 14.13 -26.74 -2.26
CA MET A 54 15.58 -27.12 -2.19
C MET A 54 16.66 -26.60 -3.17
N ALA A 55 17.86 -26.44 -2.57
CA ALA A 55 19.24 -26.36 -3.10
C ALA A 55 19.69 -25.00 -3.65
N ALA A 56 20.63 -24.27 -3.03
CA ALA A 56 22.07 -24.51 -2.80
C ALA A 56 22.98 -23.96 -3.92
N GLN A 57 23.83 -23.02 -3.49
CA GLN A 57 25.19 -22.69 -3.96
C GLN A 57 25.46 -21.80 -5.18
N SER A 58 26.53 -21.02 -4.97
CA SER A 58 27.58 -20.55 -5.88
C SER A 58 27.35 -19.32 -6.79
N LYS A 59 28.11 -18.26 -6.46
CA LYS A 59 28.70 -17.24 -7.37
C LYS A 59 29.48 -17.93 -8.53
N PRO A 60 29.92 -17.28 -9.63
CA PRO A 60 30.23 -15.84 -9.79
C PRO A 60 29.86 -15.29 -11.19
N ILE A 61 30.31 -14.07 -11.55
CA ILE A 61 31.00 -13.75 -12.81
C ILE A 61 31.33 -12.24 -12.84
N TYR A 62 32.60 -11.96 -13.08
CA TYR A 62 33.20 -10.66 -13.43
C TYR A 62 33.45 -10.65 -14.95
N SER A 63 33.24 -9.52 -15.61
CA SER A 63 33.73 -9.22 -16.97
C SER A 63 33.89 -7.69 -17.05
N SER A 64 35.09 -7.17 -16.76
CA SER A 64 36.15 -6.82 -17.72
C SER A 64 35.84 -5.58 -18.56
N MET A 65 36.58 -4.49 -18.29
CA MET A 65 37.23 -3.77 -19.38
C MET A 65 38.48 -3.05 -18.87
N GLU A 66 39.59 -3.34 -19.54
CA GLU A 66 40.96 -2.93 -19.28
C GLU A 66 41.18 -1.44 -19.56
N LYS A 67 42.03 -0.78 -18.76
CA LYS A 67 43.00 0.19 -19.30
C LYS A 67 44.35 0.06 -18.59
N SER A 68 45.34 -0.18 -19.43
CA SER A 68 46.78 -0.26 -19.25
C SER A 68 47.38 0.81 -18.34
N TYR A 69 48.31 0.41 -17.47
CA TYR A 69 49.28 1.30 -16.85
C TYR A 69 50.71 0.82 -17.15
N THR A 70 51.48 1.77 -17.64
CA THR A 70 52.92 1.74 -17.88
C THR A 70 53.68 1.54 -16.58
N LEU A 71 54.67 0.63 -16.61
CA LEU A 71 55.76 0.58 -15.64
C LEU A 71 56.50 1.93 -15.67
N VAL A 72 56.86 2.48 -14.50
CA VAL A 72 58.20 3.02 -14.21
C VAL A 72 58.24 3.65 -12.80
N THR A 73 59.34 3.32 -12.11
CA THR A 73 59.99 3.95 -10.95
C THR A 73 59.42 3.79 -9.55
N GLU A 74 60.15 2.96 -8.80
CA GLU A 74 60.30 2.99 -7.35
C GLU A 74 60.47 4.42 -6.83
N LYS A 75 59.54 4.84 -5.96
CA LYS A 75 59.77 5.96 -5.05
C LYS A 75 59.15 5.60 -3.70
N SER A 76 60.02 5.55 -2.70
CA SER A 76 59.74 5.30 -1.28
C SER A 76 58.47 6.01 -0.79
N TYR A 77 57.42 5.24 -0.52
CA TYR A 77 56.17 5.76 0.04
C TYR A 77 56.27 5.81 1.57
N SER A 78 56.46 7.01 2.12
CA SER A 78 56.19 7.31 3.52
C SER A 78 54.72 6.97 3.84
N PRO A 79 54.40 6.28 4.95
CA PRO A 79 53.01 5.99 5.31
C PRO A 79 52.24 7.30 5.43
N VAL A 80 51.19 7.48 4.62
CA VAL A 80 50.23 8.56 4.83
C VAL A 80 49.50 8.24 6.14
N GLU A 81 49.95 8.85 7.23
CA GLU A 81 49.30 8.73 8.53
C GLU A 81 47.88 9.28 8.41
N THR A 82 46.87 8.42 8.56
CA THR A 82 45.50 8.89 8.72
C THR A 82 45.42 9.76 9.98
N PRO A 83 44.59 10.81 10.00
CA PRO A 83 44.49 11.70 11.17
C PRO A 83 44.15 10.93 12.46
N GLU A 84 43.42 9.82 12.33
CA GLU A 84 43.08 8.90 13.42
C GLU A 84 44.30 8.13 13.95
N ALA A 85 45.20 7.66 13.06
CA ALA A 85 46.44 6.97 13.46
C ALA A 85 47.40 7.92 14.20
N LYS A 86 47.47 9.18 13.77
CA LYS A 86 48.23 10.23 14.45
C LYS A 86 47.68 10.51 15.86
N ALA A 87 46.35 10.61 15.99
CA ALA A 87 45.71 10.82 17.28
C ALA A 87 45.95 9.64 18.25
N LEU A 88 45.85 8.40 17.79
CA LEU A 88 46.12 7.20 18.60
C LEU A 88 47.57 7.15 19.08
N ARG A 89 48.52 7.56 18.24
CA ARG A 89 49.94 7.64 18.61
C ARG A 89 50.18 8.66 19.73
N SER A 90 49.58 9.85 19.63
CA SER A 90 49.67 10.87 20.68
C SER A 90 48.99 10.46 21.99
N LEU A 91 47.89 9.70 21.92
CA LEU A 91 47.22 9.12 23.10
C LEU A 91 48.06 8.03 23.77
N ALA A 92 48.75 7.20 22.99
CA ALA A 92 49.68 6.21 23.50
C ALA A 92 50.89 6.87 24.19
N GLU A 93 51.42 7.95 23.61
CA GLU A 93 52.49 8.77 24.20
C GLU A 93 52.05 9.47 25.50
N ALA A 94 50.77 9.86 25.61
CA ALA A 94 50.18 10.44 26.81
C ALA A 94 49.89 9.42 27.94
N GLY A 95 50.27 8.15 27.75
CA GLY A 95 50.18 7.12 28.79
C GLY A 95 48.90 6.28 28.76
N TYR A 96 48.12 6.32 27.68
CA TYR A 96 46.95 5.46 27.48
C TYR A 96 47.22 4.38 26.41
N PRO A 97 47.93 3.28 26.75
CA PRO A 97 48.17 2.19 25.82
C PRO A 97 46.89 1.38 25.56
N ASN A 98 46.74 0.84 24.33
CA ASN A 98 45.67 -0.06 23.86
C ASN A 98 44.30 0.56 23.48
N ILE A 99 44.22 1.86 23.20
CA ILE A 99 42.99 2.49 22.67
C ILE A 99 42.80 2.11 21.19
N ARG A 100 41.61 1.65 20.81
CA ARG A 100 41.23 1.38 19.41
C ARG A 100 40.53 2.58 18.79
N VAL A 101 40.48 2.66 17.46
CA VAL A 101 39.74 3.71 16.73
C VAL A 101 38.27 3.79 17.17
N SER A 102 37.66 2.65 17.52
CA SER A 102 36.29 2.58 18.05
C SER A 102 36.10 3.30 19.40
N ASP A 103 37.15 3.37 20.22
CA ASP A 103 37.09 3.99 21.54
C ASP A 103 37.26 5.51 21.46
N LEU A 104 37.80 6.05 20.37
CA LEU A 104 37.84 7.50 20.10
C LEU A 104 36.43 8.10 20.05
N ALA A 105 35.43 7.31 19.62
CA ALA A 105 34.04 7.74 19.64
C ALA A 105 33.48 7.97 21.05
N ARG A 106 34.08 7.34 22.08
CA ARG A 106 33.70 7.50 23.49
C ARG A 106 34.34 8.72 24.16
N LEU A 107 35.33 9.34 23.51
CA LEU A 107 35.99 10.57 23.99
C LEU A 107 35.18 11.82 23.64
N LEU A 108 34.20 11.72 22.74
CA LEU A 108 33.26 12.77 22.46
C LEU A 108 32.28 12.91 23.64
N PRO A 109 32.01 14.14 24.13
CA PRO A 109 30.94 14.37 25.08
C PRO A 109 29.62 13.78 24.54
N PRO A 110 28.79 13.17 25.41
CA PRO A 110 27.47 12.72 24.98
C PRO A 110 26.72 13.89 24.34
N ASP A 111 26.12 13.66 23.18
CA ASP A 111 25.36 14.69 22.48
C ASP A 111 24.21 15.14 23.39
N SER A 112 24.13 16.43 23.67
CA SER A 112 23.15 16.98 24.60
C SER A 112 21.70 16.76 24.15
N PHE A 113 21.49 16.34 22.90
CA PHE A 113 20.17 16.13 22.30
C PHE A 113 19.83 14.65 22.05
N GLU A 114 20.57 13.70 22.62
CA GLU A 114 20.34 12.28 22.34
C GLU A 114 18.92 11.83 22.73
N GLU A 115 18.40 12.32 23.86
CA GLU A 115 17.04 12.00 24.32
C GLU A 115 15.97 12.58 23.37
N GLU A 116 16.16 13.80 22.89
CA GLU A 116 15.27 14.47 21.95
C GLU A 116 15.24 13.75 20.60
N LEU A 117 16.39 13.30 20.10
CA LEU A 117 16.46 12.51 18.87
C LEU A 117 15.71 11.18 18.99
N VAL A 118 15.77 10.55 20.17
CA VAL A 118 15.01 9.35 20.48
C VAL A 118 13.51 9.64 20.47
N VAL A 119 13.06 10.71 21.13
CA VAL A 119 11.65 11.12 21.13
C VAL A 119 11.17 11.44 19.71
N MET A 120 11.94 12.16 18.91
CA MET A 120 11.60 12.45 17.51
C MET A 120 11.45 11.17 16.68
N ALA A 121 12.35 10.19 16.87
CA ALA A 121 12.28 8.90 16.21
C ALA A 121 11.06 8.08 16.66
N ASP A 122 10.74 8.10 17.95
CA ASP A 122 9.59 7.42 18.54
C ASP A 122 8.27 7.99 18.00
N VAL A 123 8.13 9.31 17.98
CA VAL A 123 6.95 10.00 17.44
C VAL A 123 6.79 9.66 15.95
N ARG A 124 7.88 9.76 15.16
CA ARG A 124 7.85 9.45 13.73
C ARG A 124 7.47 7.99 13.46
N ALA A 125 8.04 7.05 14.22
CA ALA A 125 7.72 5.64 14.11
C ALA A 125 6.26 5.36 14.49
N TYR A 126 5.75 6.00 15.55
CA TYR A 126 4.36 5.85 15.98
C TYR A 126 3.38 6.27 14.89
N TYR A 127 3.55 7.46 14.31
CA TYR A 127 2.69 7.95 13.23
C TYR A 127 2.75 7.04 11.99
N HIS A 128 3.94 6.55 11.63
CA HIS A 128 4.08 5.67 10.48
C HIS A 128 3.33 4.35 10.68
N VAL A 129 3.44 3.73 11.86
CA VAL A 129 2.72 2.50 12.20
C VAL A 129 1.22 2.75 12.31
N ALA A 130 0.81 3.84 12.96
CA ALA A 130 -0.60 4.20 13.11
C ALA A 130 -1.27 4.44 11.75
N TYR A 131 -0.61 5.18 10.85
CA TYR A 131 -1.13 5.40 9.51
C TYR A 131 -1.23 4.09 8.73
N LYS A 132 -0.14 3.32 8.63
CA LYS A 132 -0.12 2.11 7.80
C LYS A 132 -1.03 0.98 8.29
N GLN A 133 -1.16 0.77 9.61
CA GLN A 133 -1.92 -0.37 10.12
C GLN A 133 -3.30 -0.03 10.69
N ARG A 134 -3.54 1.23 11.09
CA ARG A 134 -4.85 1.58 11.67
C ARG A 134 -5.70 2.35 10.69
N VAL A 135 -5.15 3.40 10.08
CA VAL A 135 -5.93 4.25 9.18
C VAL A 135 -6.29 3.50 7.89
N ILE A 136 -5.29 2.91 7.23
CA ILE A 136 -5.50 2.23 5.94
C ILE A 136 -6.31 0.94 6.08
N ASP A 137 -6.16 0.19 7.17
CA ASP A 137 -6.87 -1.09 7.31
C ASP A 137 -8.23 -0.93 8.00
N HIS A 138 -8.31 -0.15 9.09
CA HIS A 138 -9.51 -0.11 9.93
C HIS A 138 -10.60 0.78 9.37
N ILE A 139 -10.26 1.90 8.70
CA ILE A 139 -11.27 2.81 8.16
C ILE A 139 -12.04 2.15 7.02
N PRO A 140 -11.41 1.56 5.97
CA PRO A 140 -12.14 0.88 4.92
C PRO A 140 -12.98 -0.29 5.44
N LEU A 141 -12.43 -1.08 6.37
CA LEU A 141 -13.16 -2.19 6.99
C LEU A 141 -14.40 -1.71 7.76
N THR A 142 -14.28 -0.59 8.48
CA THR A 142 -15.40 0.00 9.21
C THR A 142 -16.47 0.53 8.26
N ILE A 143 -16.08 1.17 7.16
CA ILE A 143 -17.01 1.64 6.12
C ILE A 143 -17.70 0.46 5.45
N GLU A 144 -16.95 -0.57 5.06
CA GLU A 144 -17.51 -1.77 4.44
C GLU A 144 -18.54 -2.44 5.37
N HIS A 145 -18.19 -2.62 6.65
CA HIS A 145 -19.09 -3.25 7.60
C HIS A 145 -20.31 -2.37 7.93
N GLY A 146 -20.08 -1.09 8.22
CA GLY A 146 -21.11 -0.16 8.70
C GLY A 146 -22.02 0.36 7.60
N LEU A 147 -21.52 0.51 6.38
CA LEU A 147 -22.30 1.00 5.24
C LEU A 147 -22.69 -0.15 4.32
N HIS A 148 -21.72 -0.82 3.68
CA HIS A 148 -22.02 -1.76 2.60
C HIS A 148 -22.78 -3.00 3.09
N HIS A 149 -22.28 -3.67 4.14
CA HIS A 149 -22.96 -4.84 4.68
C HIS A 149 -24.28 -4.49 5.39
N ALA A 150 -24.33 -3.38 6.13
CA ALA A 150 -25.56 -2.94 6.77
C ALA A 150 -26.63 -2.60 5.73
N LEU A 151 -26.28 -1.84 4.69
CA LEU A 151 -27.18 -1.49 3.60
C LEU A 151 -27.63 -2.73 2.83
N ALA A 152 -26.72 -3.64 2.46
CA ALA A 152 -27.10 -4.87 1.76
C ALA A 152 -28.11 -5.72 2.56
N LYS A 153 -27.97 -5.77 3.90
CA LYS A 153 -28.90 -6.48 4.78
C LYS A 153 -30.25 -5.77 4.92
N GLN A 154 -30.26 -4.45 5.00
CA GLN A 154 -31.45 -3.66 5.33
C GLN A 154 -32.20 -3.13 4.11
N LEU A 155 -31.57 -3.02 2.94
CA LEU A 155 -32.13 -2.36 1.76
C LEU A 155 -33.40 -3.04 1.26
N SER A 156 -33.40 -4.37 1.13
CA SER A 156 -34.57 -5.11 0.63
C SER A 156 -35.76 -4.97 1.59
N GLN A 157 -35.52 -5.15 2.89
CA GLN A 157 -36.52 -5.02 3.94
C GLN A 157 -37.05 -3.59 4.03
N SER A 158 -36.17 -2.59 4.00
CA SER A 158 -36.52 -1.18 4.06
C SER A 158 -37.31 -0.74 2.84
N LEU A 159 -36.92 -1.13 1.62
CA LEU A 159 -37.66 -0.82 0.39
C LEU A 159 -39.05 -1.43 0.37
N ILE A 160 -39.18 -2.70 0.74
CA ILE A 160 -40.49 -3.36 0.78
C ILE A 160 -41.35 -2.71 1.87
N THR A 161 -40.78 -2.46 3.05
CA THR A 161 -41.52 -1.82 4.14
C THR A 161 -41.94 -0.42 3.74
N SER A 162 -41.07 0.40 3.16
CA SER A 162 -41.41 1.77 2.75
C SER A 162 -42.45 1.81 1.65
N LEU A 163 -42.33 0.95 0.63
CA LEU A 163 -43.34 0.83 -0.42
C LEU A 163 -44.68 0.37 0.16
N LEU A 164 -44.68 -0.63 1.05
CA LEU A 164 -45.93 -1.13 1.62
C LEU A 164 -46.54 -0.16 2.63
N THR A 165 -45.76 0.52 3.47
CA THR A 165 -46.30 1.43 4.48
C THR A 165 -46.79 2.75 3.87
N ASP A 166 -46.03 3.34 2.96
CA ASP A 166 -46.38 4.59 2.26
C ASP A 166 -47.58 4.39 1.32
N VAL A 167 -47.60 3.26 0.60
CA VAL A 167 -48.72 2.96 -0.29
C VAL A 167 -49.93 2.53 0.56
N ALA A 168 -49.80 1.64 1.55
CA ALA A 168 -50.97 1.09 2.28
C ALA A 168 -51.59 2.05 3.31
N SER A 169 -50.86 3.07 3.76
CA SER A 169 -51.40 4.06 4.71
C SER A 169 -52.05 5.26 4.02
N GLY A 170 -51.88 5.42 2.71
CA GLY A 170 -52.48 6.50 1.93
C GLY A 170 -53.91 6.18 1.44
N PRO A 171 -54.79 7.20 1.30
CA PRO A 171 -56.16 7.00 0.80
C PRO A 171 -56.24 6.47 -0.66
N ASN A 172 -55.13 6.53 -1.41
CA ASN A 172 -55.05 6.20 -2.83
C ASN A 172 -54.15 4.98 -3.13
N PHE A 173 -54.09 3.99 -2.23
CA PHE A 173 -53.23 2.80 -2.35
C PHE A 173 -53.30 2.16 -3.75
N SER A 174 -54.52 1.90 -4.24
CA SER A 174 -54.75 1.21 -5.50
C SER A 174 -54.27 2.00 -6.72
N GLU A 175 -54.35 3.34 -6.67
CA GLU A 175 -53.96 4.21 -7.78
C GLU A 175 -52.43 4.31 -7.88
N ARG A 176 -51.74 4.57 -6.76
CA ARG A 176 -50.27 4.59 -6.70
C ARG A 176 -49.66 3.23 -7.04
N MET A 177 -50.26 2.13 -6.58
CA MET A 177 -49.79 0.79 -6.93
C MET A 177 -49.95 0.51 -8.44
N ASN A 178 -51.07 0.94 -9.04
CA ASN A 178 -51.29 0.80 -10.47
C ASN A 178 -50.31 1.66 -11.29
N GLU A 179 -49.95 2.85 -10.81
CA GLU A 179 -48.93 3.70 -11.42
C GLU A 179 -47.52 3.07 -11.33
N LEU A 180 -47.12 2.59 -10.14
CA LEU A 180 -45.81 1.95 -9.94
C LEU A 180 -45.63 0.68 -10.79
N VAL A 181 -46.72 -0.04 -11.04
CA VAL A 181 -46.72 -1.27 -11.86
C VAL A 181 -47.02 -0.98 -13.33
N SER A 182 -47.35 0.27 -13.69
CA SER A 182 -47.69 0.62 -15.06
C SER A 182 -46.50 0.37 -16.00
N GLU A 183 -46.76 -0.33 -17.10
CA GLU A 183 -45.74 -0.62 -18.10
C GLU A 183 -45.40 0.65 -18.90
N ASP A 184 -44.14 0.80 -19.27
CA ASP A 184 -43.75 1.79 -20.28
C ASP A 184 -44.53 1.53 -21.60
N PRO A 185 -45.10 2.55 -22.27
CA PRO A 185 -45.76 2.40 -23.56
C PRO A 185 -44.95 1.64 -24.60
N SER A 186 -43.62 1.77 -24.60
CA SER A 186 -42.75 1.03 -25.54
C SER A 186 -42.78 -0.48 -25.30
N ILE A 187 -42.81 -0.90 -24.03
CA ILE A 187 -42.91 -2.30 -23.60
C ILE A 187 -44.30 -2.83 -23.90
N THR A 188 -45.34 -2.03 -23.63
CA THR A 188 -46.74 -2.37 -23.93
C THR A 188 -46.95 -2.65 -25.42
N GLN A 189 -46.40 -1.80 -26.30
CA GLN A 189 -46.48 -1.98 -27.74
C GLN A 189 -45.76 -3.26 -28.21
N LYS A 190 -44.57 -3.53 -27.67
CA LYS A 190 -43.84 -4.78 -27.97
C LYS A 190 -44.61 -6.00 -27.49
N ARG A 191 -45.18 -5.97 -26.29
CA ARG A 191 -45.99 -7.05 -25.71
C ARG A 191 -47.20 -7.37 -26.58
N THR A 192 -47.94 -6.34 -27.02
CA THR A 192 -49.12 -6.51 -27.88
C THR A 192 -48.77 -7.05 -29.26
N MET A 193 -47.70 -6.55 -29.89
CA MET A 193 -47.20 -7.05 -31.17
C MET A 193 -46.80 -8.54 -31.08
N LEU A 194 -45.99 -8.90 -30.07
CA LEU A 194 -45.53 -10.28 -29.88
C LEU A 194 -46.68 -11.22 -29.53
N SER A 195 -47.61 -10.80 -28.68
CA SER A 195 -48.81 -11.59 -28.33
C SER A 195 -49.67 -11.85 -29.57
N THR A 196 -49.87 -10.83 -30.41
CA THR A 196 -50.61 -10.97 -31.67
C THR A 196 -49.92 -11.94 -32.62
N ARG A 197 -48.60 -11.82 -32.79
CA ARG A 197 -47.81 -12.74 -33.63
C ARG A 197 -47.86 -14.16 -33.09
N LYS A 198 -47.72 -14.36 -31.79
CA LYS A 198 -47.84 -15.67 -31.12
C LYS A 198 -49.21 -16.29 -31.37
N LYS A 199 -50.29 -15.50 -31.25
CA LYS A 199 -51.67 -15.97 -31.52
C LYS A 199 -51.83 -16.40 -32.97
N ARG A 200 -51.32 -15.62 -33.93
CA ARG A 200 -51.35 -15.96 -35.37
C ARG A 200 -50.60 -17.25 -35.66
N LEU A 201 -49.37 -17.39 -35.15
CA LEU A 201 -48.57 -18.61 -35.34
C LEU A 201 -49.22 -19.83 -34.68
N SER A 202 -49.82 -19.66 -33.51
CA SER A 202 -50.53 -20.75 -32.82
C SER A 202 -51.77 -21.20 -33.57
N ASP A 203 -52.50 -20.27 -34.19
CA ASP A 203 -53.65 -20.61 -35.02
C ASP A 203 -53.23 -21.33 -36.31
N ILE A 204 -52.17 -20.86 -36.98
CA ILE A 204 -51.59 -21.54 -38.14
C ILE A 204 -51.17 -22.96 -37.76
N ARG A 205 -50.44 -23.13 -36.66
CA ARG A 205 -50.04 -24.45 -36.17
C ARG A 205 -51.25 -25.35 -35.92
N ARG A 206 -52.28 -24.84 -35.24
CA ARG A 206 -53.52 -25.58 -34.97
C ARG A 206 -54.17 -26.05 -36.26
N ARG A 207 -54.30 -25.18 -37.26
CA ARG A 207 -54.86 -25.53 -38.57
C ARG A 207 -54.03 -26.62 -39.24
N LEU A 208 -52.71 -26.47 -39.30
CA LEU A 208 -51.81 -27.48 -39.88
C LEU A 208 -51.96 -28.85 -39.20
N THR A 209 -52.05 -28.89 -37.87
CA THR A 209 -52.27 -30.15 -37.15
C THR A 209 -53.65 -30.75 -37.45
N THR A 210 -54.69 -29.93 -37.58
CA THR A 210 -56.02 -30.43 -37.96
C THR A 210 -56.01 -31.01 -39.37
N PHE A 211 -55.38 -30.32 -40.33
CA PHE A 211 -55.23 -30.84 -41.70
C PHE A 211 -54.48 -32.16 -41.76
N SER A 212 -53.38 -32.29 -41.02
CA SER A 212 -52.59 -33.53 -40.95
C SER A 212 -53.35 -34.71 -40.33
N ASN A 213 -54.33 -34.46 -39.46
CA ASN A 213 -55.12 -35.51 -38.82
C ASN A 213 -56.38 -35.88 -39.62
N SER A 214 -56.70 -35.12 -40.68
CA SER A 214 -57.89 -35.31 -41.53
C SER A 214 -57.59 -35.88 -42.92
N ALA A 215 -56.32 -36.11 -43.24
CA ALA A 215 -55.84 -36.79 -44.45
C ALA A 215 -55.33 -38.19 -44.08
#